data_AF-A0A3M6V1G1-F1
#
_entry.id   AF-A0A3M6V1G1-F1
#
_cell.length_a   1.000
_cell.length_b   1.000
_cell.length_c   1.000
_cell.angle_alpha   90.00
_cell.angle_beta   90.00
_cell.angle_gamma   90.00
#
_symmetry.space_group_name_H-M   'P 1'
#
loop_
_entity.id
_entity.type
_entity.pdbx_description
1 polymer ?
#
loop_
_entity_poly.entity_id
_entity_poly.type
_entity_poly.pdbx_seq_one_letter_code
_entity_poly.pdbx_strand_id
1 'polypeptide(L)'
;ERQVLHWVLKGNGDIFFRATDEVDIDILIAEKVCDVEGVFKKSAAGFGVLPAANCEDRSLNDNVTTSLHEESRANLRGDETKDTERTHQLCYKWIFAPVADLLTEPEIIIVPDRFLYRVPFAALRDESVEKYLSEKYRIRIIPSLTTLRLIQECPADYHSPTGALVMGDSTVGKVHYNGVVTNITPLFHANKEAEMVGRLLGVQPLLGSRATKQAVLQAIP
;
A
#
# COMPACT_ATOMS: atom_id res chain seq x y z
N GLU A 1 9.02 9.84 -17.22
CA GLU A 1 7.76 10.23 -17.88
C GLU A 1 7.12 11.36 -17.06
N ARG A 2 6.55 12.40 -17.68
CA ARG A 2 6.04 13.59 -16.95
C ARG A 2 4.52 13.72 -16.97
N GLN A 3 3.83 12.69 -17.43
CA GLN A 3 2.37 12.65 -17.51
C GLN A 3 1.86 11.45 -16.73
N VAL A 4 0.61 11.55 -16.29
CA VAL A 4 -0.12 10.45 -15.68
C VAL A 4 -1.25 10.06 -16.61
N LEU A 5 -1.29 8.79 -16.96
CA LEU A 5 -2.29 8.21 -17.85
C LEU A 5 -3.37 7.50 -17.03
N HIS A 6 -4.63 7.75 -17.39
CA HIS A 6 -5.78 7.24 -16.68
C HIS A 6 -6.68 6.49 -17.65
N TRP A 7 -7.05 5.27 -17.26
CA TRP A 7 -8.17 4.55 -17.85
C TRP A 7 -9.25 4.39 -16.78
N VAL A 8 -10.47 4.84 -17.10
CA VAL A 8 -11.64 4.71 -16.23
C VAL A 8 -12.64 3.80 -16.94
N LEU A 9 -12.91 2.65 -16.34
CA LEU A 9 -13.94 1.71 -16.75
C LEU A 9 -15.15 1.88 -15.84
N LYS A 10 -16.30 2.21 -16.41
CA LYS A 10 -17.57 2.32 -15.67
C LYS A 10 -18.31 0.99 -15.64
N GLY A 11 -19.20 0.81 -14.66
CA GLY A 11 -20.00 -0.41 -14.51
C GLY A 11 -20.96 -0.69 -15.68
N ASN A 12 -21.30 0.33 -16.48
CA ASN A 12 -22.08 0.19 -17.71
C ASN A 12 -21.24 -0.24 -18.93
N GLY A 13 -19.92 -0.42 -18.78
CA GLY A 13 -19.00 -0.81 -19.84
C GLY A 13 -18.31 0.36 -20.56
N ASP A 14 -18.64 1.62 -20.24
CA ASP A 14 -17.97 2.77 -20.86
C ASP A 14 -16.50 2.85 -20.44
N ILE A 15 -15.63 3.17 -21.38
CA ILE A 15 -14.19 3.34 -21.17
C ILE A 15 -13.81 4.78 -21.51
N PHE A 16 -13.16 5.45 -20.57
CA PHE A 16 -12.61 6.79 -20.75
C PHE A 16 -11.10 6.74 -20.58
N PHE A 17 -10.39 7.46 -21.44
CA PHE A 17 -8.96 7.67 -21.33
C PHE A 17 -8.67 9.16 -21.11
N ARG A 18 -7.81 9.47 -20.15
CA ARG A 18 -7.33 10.83 -19.88
C ARG A 18 -5.84 10.82 -19.61
N ALA A 19 -5.11 11.68 -20.30
CA ALA A 19 -3.73 12.02 -19.95
C ALA A 19 -3.72 13.39 -19.27
N THR A 20 -2.90 13.55 -18.23
CA THR A 20 -2.62 14.89 -17.71
C THR A 20 -1.77 15.67 -18.69
N ASP A 21 -1.78 17.00 -18.57
CA ASP A 21 -0.72 17.82 -19.13
C ASP A 21 0.65 17.38 -18.56
N GLU A 22 1.73 17.73 -19.25
CA GLU A 22 3.07 17.52 -18.72
C GLU A 22 3.24 18.29 -17.40
N VAL A 23 3.72 17.59 -16.39
CA VAL A 23 4.05 18.19 -15.11
C VAL A 23 5.19 19.19 -15.29
N ASP A 24 4.98 20.38 -14.75
CA ASP A 24 5.95 21.47 -14.73
C ASP A 24 7.27 21.02 -14.07
N ILE A 25 8.37 21.28 -14.76
CA ILE A 25 9.74 21.00 -14.29
C ILE A 25 9.99 21.66 -12.93
N ASP A 26 9.46 22.86 -12.71
CA ASP A 26 9.71 23.63 -11.49
C ASP A 26 9.11 22.94 -10.27
N ILE A 27 7.97 22.23 -10.46
CA ILE A 27 7.36 21.41 -9.41
C ILE A 27 8.26 20.21 -9.10
N LEU A 28 8.78 19.52 -10.12
CA LEU A 28 9.66 18.37 -9.94
C LEU A 28 10.98 18.76 -9.24
N ILE A 29 11.56 19.91 -9.61
CA ILE A 29 12.75 20.46 -8.96
C ILE A 29 12.46 20.79 -7.50
N ALA A 30 11.32 21.43 -7.20
CA ALA A 30 10.93 21.77 -5.83
C ALA A 30 10.72 20.51 -4.97
N GLU A 31 10.22 19.43 -5.56
CA GLU A 31 10.08 18.13 -4.90
C GLU A 31 11.36 17.29 -4.86
N LYS A 32 12.45 17.79 -5.48
CA LYS A 32 13.76 17.12 -5.59
C LYS A 32 13.66 15.74 -6.27
N VAL A 33 12.84 15.63 -7.32
CA VAL A 33 12.64 14.41 -8.11
C VAL A 33 12.86 14.66 -9.60
N CYS A 34 13.10 13.59 -10.37
CA CYS A 34 13.34 13.69 -11.81
C CYS A 34 12.05 13.56 -12.65
N ASP A 35 11.00 12.95 -12.09
CA ASP A 35 9.75 12.63 -12.76
C ASP A 35 8.59 12.45 -11.76
N VAL A 36 7.39 12.17 -12.29
CA VAL A 36 6.18 11.93 -11.47
C VAL A 36 6.31 10.69 -10.60
N GLU A 37 7.06 9.69 -11.05
CA GLU A 37 7.30 8.45 -10.31
C GLU A 37 8.06 8.71 -9.01
N GLY A 38 9.01 9.64 -9.02
CA GLY A 38 9.71 10.10 -7.82
C GLY A 38 8.74 10.66 -6.76
N VAL A 39 7.73 11.42 -7.17
CA VAL A 39 6.68 11.94 -6.27
C VAL A 39 5.86 10.79 -5.68
N PHE A 40 5.47 9.81 -6.48
CA PHE A 40 4.73 8.63 -5.99
C PHE A 40 5.53 7.81 -4.98
N LYS A 41 6.83 7.63 -5.21
CA LYS A 41 7.73 6.99 -4.25
C LYS A 41 7.81 7.75 -2.93
N LYS A 42 7.95 9.08 -3.01
CA LYS A 42 8.02 9.98 -1.86
C LYS A 42 6.71 10.04 -1.07
N SER A 43 5.57 9.83 -1.72
CA SER A 43 4.24 9.89 -1.06
C SER A 43 4.08 8.90 0.09
N ALA A 44 4.86 7.82 0.11
CA ALA A 44 4.85 6.82 1.17
C ALA A 44 5.85 7.10 2.31
N ALA A 45 6.68 8.14 2.20
CA ALA A 45 7.75 8.46 3.17
C ALA A 45 7.20 8.69 4.58
N GLY A 46 6.12 9.48 4.70
CA GLY A 46 5.45 9.73 5.99
C GLY A 46 4.86 8.47 6.66
N PHE A 47 4.79 7.35 5.94
CA PHE A 47 4.40 6.03 6.47
C PHE A 47 5.61 5.13 6.80
N GLY A 48 6.83 5.68 6.82
CA GLY A 48 8.07 4.95 7.11
C GLY A 48 8.60 4.12 5.93
N VAL A 49 8.07 4.35 4.72
CA VAL A 49 8.51 3.68 3.49
C VAL A 49 9.53 4.57 2.78
N LEU A 50 10.80 4.16 2.80
CA LEU A 50 11.87 4.93 2.19
C LEU A 50 11.66 5.08 0.68
N PRO A 51 11.84 6.27 0.08
CA PRO A 51 11.69 6.48 -1.36
C PRO A 51 12.55 5.52 -2.20
N ALA A 52 13.79 5.26 -1.76
CA ALA A 52 14.73 4.34 -2.40
C ALA A 52 14.45 2.85 -2.14
N ALA A 53 13.57 2.51 -1.19
CA ALA A 53 13.17 1.12 -0.98
C ALA A 53 12.24 0.70 -2.11
N ASN A 54 12.74 -0.16 -3.00
CA ASN A 54 11.90 -0.89 -3.94
C ASN A 54 11.27 -2.05 -3.18
N CYS A 55 9.99 -2.35 -3.45
CA CYS A 55 9.45 -3.65 -3.03
C CYS A 55 10.25 -4.70 -3.79
N GLU A 56 11.09 -5.42 -3.08
CA GLU A 56 11.88 -6.48 -3.67
C GLU A 56 10.90 -7.59 -4.08
N ASP A 57 10.88 -7.92 -5.37
CA ASP A 57 10.32 -9.17 -5.86
C ASP A 57 11.24 -10.30 -5.42
N ARG A 58 11.29 -10.55 -4.10
CA ARG A 58 12.00 -11.70 -3.57
C ARG A 58 11.11 -12.91 -3.79
N SER A 59 11.32 -13.58 -4.91
CA SER A 59 11.25 -15.04 -4.92
C SER A 59 12.00 -15.55 -3.69
N LEU A 60 11.42 -16.52 -2.98
CA LEU A 60 11.89 -17.09 -1.70
C LEU A 60 13.35 -17.62 -1.71
N ASN A 61 14.09 -17.50 -2.81
CA ASN A 61 15.38 -18.14 -3.04
C ASN A 61 16.55 -17.21 -3.39
N ASP A 62 16.36 -15.89 -3.47
CA ASP A 62 17.44 -14.99 -3.90
C ASP A 62 18.26 -14.41 -2.74
N ASN A 63 19.51 -14.88 -2.66
CA ASN A 63 20.54 -14.48 -1.68
C ASN A 63 21.26 -13.19 -2.08
N VAL A 64 20.58 -12.21 -2.67
CA VAL A 64 21.23 -10.96 -3.08
C VAL A 64 21.19 -9.94 -1.94
N THR A 65 22.37 -9.49 -1.53
CA THR A 65 22.55 -8.42 -0.55
C THR A 65 22.45 -7.07 -1.25
N THR A 66 21.28 -6.45 -1.18
CA THR A 66 21.07 -5.06 -1.58
C THR A 66 21.69 -4.14 -0.53
N SER A 67 22.66 -3.32 -0.93
CA SER A 67 23.25 -2.28 -0.08
C SER A 67 22.21 -1.18 0.15
N LEU A 68 21.63 -1.13 1.34
CA LEU A 68 20.72 -0.06 1.73
C LEU A 68 21.48 0.95 2.57
N HIS A 69 21.55 2.19 2.07
CA HIS A 69 22.09 3.34 2.79
C HIS A 69 21.29 3.56 4.07
N GLU A 70 21.99 3.72 5.20
CA GLU A 70 21.40 3.98 6.51
C GLU A 70 20.74 5.38 6.55
N GLU A 71 19.48 5.46 6.15
CA GLU A 71 18.62 6.58 6.58
C GLU A 71 17.76 6.12 7.75
N SER A 72 18.11 6.63 8.94
CA SER A 72 17.43 6.32 10.20
C SER A 72 15.96 6.78 10.16
N ARG A 73 15.05 5.81 10.06
CA ARG A 73 13.58 5.95 10.12
C ARG A 73 13.04 6.74 11.34
N ALA A 74 13.86 6.93 12.38
CA ALA A 74 13.47 7.63 13.60
C ALA A 74 13.48 9.17 13.47
N ASN A 75 14.27 9.73 12.56
CA ASN A 75 14.45 11.19 12.43
C ASN A 75 13.39 11.88 11.54
N LEU A 76 12.49 11.09 10.98
CA LEU A 76 11.55 11.50 9.94
C LEU A 76 10.24 12.10 10.51
N ARG A 77 9.89 11.85 11.77
CA ARG A 77 8.56 12.21 12.31
C ARG A 77 8.30 13.70 12.58
N GLY A 78 9.32 14.56 12.57
CA GLY A 78 9.20 15.94 13.07
C GLY A 78 8.98 17.03 12.02
N ASP A 79 9.69 16.95 10.89
CA ASP A 79 9.72 18.00 9.83
C ASP A 79 9.03 17.54 8.52
N GLU A 80 8.66 16.25 8.43
CA GLU A 80 8.10 15.63 7.22
C GLU A 80 6.59 15.78 7.03
N THR A 81 5.84 16.28 8.01
CA THR A 81 4.37 16.34 7.90
C THR A 81 3.93 17.24 6.77
N LYS A 82 4.56 18.41 6.62
CA LYS A 82 4.27 19.37 5.55
C LYS A 82 4.71 18.87 4.17
N ASP A 83 5.86 18.20 4.10
CA ASP A 83 6.39 17.63 2.85
C ASP A 83 5.54 16.44 2.37
N THR A 84 5.07 15.62 3.31
CA THR A 84 4.13 14.52 3.07
C THR A 84 2.79 15.05 2.60
N GLU A 85 2.23 16.06 3.26
CA GLU A 85 0.96 16.69 2.88
C GLU A 85 1.04 17.28 1.47
N ARG A 86 2.10 18.03 1.16
CA ARG A 86 2.34 18.56 -0.19
C ARG A 86 2.45 17.44 -1.24
N THR A 87 3.17 16.37 -0.93
CA THR A 87 3.30 15.22 -1.83
C THR A 87 1.96 14.52 -2.06
N HIS A 88 1.13 14.39 -1.03
CA HIS A 88 -0.24 13.83 -1.13
C HIS A 88 -1.16 14.72 -1.96
N GLN A 89 -1.06 16.05 -1.81
CA GLN A 89 -1.80 17.01 -2.65
C GLN A 89 -1.42 16.86 -4.13
N LEU A 90 -0.13 16.74 -4.46
CA LEU A 90 0.32 16.49 -5.82
C LEU A 90 -0.23 15.16 -6.36
N CYS A 91 -0.20 14.10 -5.56
CA CYS A 91 -0.80 12.81 -5.93
C CYS A 91 -2.30 12.92 -6.21
N TYR A 92 -3.07 13.63 -5.36
CA TYR A 92 -4.49 13.88 -5.61
C TYR A 92 -4.71 14.64 -6.92
N LYS A 93 -3.96 15.73 -7.12
CA LYS A 93 -4.07 16.60 -8.30
C LYS A 93 -3.74 15.86 -9.60
N TRP A 94 -2.77 14.96 -9.58
CA TRP A 94 -2.33 14.26 -10.80
C TRP A 94 -3.07 12.95 -11.05
N ILE A 95 -3.59 12.28 -10.01
CA ILE A 95 -4.21 10.96 -10.16
C ILE A 95 -5.74 11.01 -10.10
N PHE A 96 -6.31 11.80 -9.18
CA PHE A 96 -7.75 11.77 -8.91
C PHE A 96 -8.51 12.94 -9.51
N ALA A 97 -8.01 14.17 -9.33
CA ALA A 97 -8.65 15.36 -9.88
C ALA A 97 -8.95 15.26 -11.39
N PRO A 98 -8.06 14.70 -12.25
CA PRO A 98 -8.31 14.62 -13.68
C PRO A 98 -9.43 13.67 -14.08
N VAL A 99 -9.93 12.82 -13.18
CA VAL A 99 -10.98 11.83 -13.44
C VAL A 99 -12.16 11.93 -12.48
N ALA A 100 -12.15 12.90 -11.56
CA ALA A 100 -13.12 12.97 -10.45
C ALA A 100 -14.59 13.05 -10.91
N ASP A 101 -14.86 13.73 -12.02
CA ASP A 101 -16.19 13.83 -12.64
C ASP A 101 -16.68 12.50 -13.26
N LEU A 102 -15.77 11.55 -13.53
CA LEU A 102 -16.11 10.22 -14.02
C LEU A 102 -16.45 9.24 -12.88
N LEU A 103 -16.03 9.53 -11.65
CA LEU A 103 -16.15 8.64 -10.48
C LEU A 103 -17.46 8.91 -9.71
N THR A 104 -18.58 8.44 -10.28
CA THR A 104 -19.94 8.65 -9.74
C THR A 104 -20.38 7.62 -8.70
N GLU A 105 -19.75 6.44 -8.69
CA GLU A 105 -20.12 5.33 -7.81
C GLU A 105 -19.49 5.46 -6.41
N PRO A 106 -20.14 4.91 -5.36
CA PRO A 106 -19.61 4.95 -4.00
C PRO A 106 -18.42 4.00 -3.78
N GLU A 107 -18.18 3.06 -4.69
CA GLU A 107 -17.01 2.17 -4.68
C GLU A 107 -16.15 2.44 -5.92
N ILE A 108 -14.82 2.45 -5.71
CA ILE A 108 -13.84 2.48 -6.79
C ILE A 108 -12.83 1.35 -6.63
N ILE A 109 -12.40 0.81 -7.77
CA ILE A 109 -11.33 -0.18 -7.85
C ILE A 109 -10.15 0.46 -8.57
N ILE A 110 -9.00 0.51 -7.89
CA ILE A 110 -7.77 1.11 -8.42
C ILE A 110 -6.84 -0.01 -8.86
N VAL A 111 -6.36 0.07 -10.10
CA VAL A 111 -5.33 -0.81 -10.65
C VAL A 111 -4.06 0.03 -10.85
N PRO A 112 -3.17 0.13 -9.86
CA PRO A 112 -1.96 0.93 -9.98
C PRO A 112 -0.93 0.23 -10.87
N ASP A 113 -0.30 0.98 -11.78
CA ASP A 113 0.88 0.51 -12.52
C ASP A 113 2.18 0.92 -11.82
N ARG A 114 3.16 0.01 -11.78
CA ARG A 114 4.48 0.22 -11.18
C ARG A 114 4.36 0.92 -9.81
N PHE A 115 5.11 2.00 -9.58
CA PHE A 115 5.22 2.66 -8.28
C PHE A 115 3.95 3.36 -7.78
N LEU A 116 2.87 3.41 -8.58
CA LEU A 116 1.56 3.86 -8.10
C LEU A 116 1.03 2.99 -6.95
N TYR A 117 1.48 1.73 -6.79
CA TYR A 117 1.07 0.90 -5.65
C TYR A 117 1.50 1.48 -4.30
N ARG A 118 2.50 2.38 -4.29
CA ARG A 118 2.99 3.06 -3.08
C ARG A 118 2.12 4.23 -2.66
N VAL A 119 1.29 4.76 -3.55
CA VAL A 119 0.46 5.92 -3.26
C VAL A 119 -0.58 5.55 -2.21
N PRO A 120 -0.68 6.28 -1.09
CA PRO A 120 -1.64 6.02 -0.05
C PRO A 120 -3.02 6.56 -0.46
N PHE A 121 -3.66 5.93 -1.46
CA PHE A 121 -4.90 6.42 -2.08
C PHE A 121 -5.98 6.79 -1.05
N ALA A 122 -6.16 5.97 -0.02
CA ALA A 122 -7.13 6.22 1.05
C ALA A 122 -6.88 7.53 1.82
N ALA A 123 -5.62 7.96 1.92
CA ALA A 123 -5.18 9.16 2.63
C ALA A 123 -5.03 10.40 1.74
N LEU A 124 -5.26 10.29 0.42
CA LEU A 124 -5.28 11.46 -0.45
C LEU A 124 -6.51 12.32 -0.10
N ARG A 125 -6.31 13.64 -0.03
CA ARG A 125 -7.34 14.59 0.37
C ARG A 125 -7.75 15.47 -0.81
N ASP A 126 -9.05 15.62 -0.99
CA ASP A 126 -9.64 16.63 -1.84
C ASP A 126 -9.67 17.95 -1.08
N GLU A 127 -8.81 18.90 -1.43
CA GLU A 127 -8.76 20.19 -0.73
C GLU A 127 -10.02 21.05 -0.94
N SER A 128 -10.77 20.82 -2.02
CA SER A 128 -11.97 21.62 -2.30
C SER A 128 -13.14 21.25 -1.38
N VAL A 129 -13.20 19.99 -0.96
CA VAL A 129 -14.24 19.45 -0.07
C VAL A 129 -13.69 19.13 1.33
N GLU A 130 -12.39 19.28 1.51
CA GLU A 130 -11.64 18.99 2.74
C GLU A 130 -11.77 17.53 3.26
N LYS A 131 -12.09 16.58 2.39
CA LYS A 131 -12.30 15.17 2.73
C LYS A 131 -11.25 14.24 2.12
N TYR A 132 -10.93 13.17 2.84
CA TYR A 132 -10.12 12.08 2.33
C TYR A 132 -10.90 11.22 1.33
N LEU A 133 -10.20 10.62 0.37
CA LEU A 133 -10.83 9.70 -0.58
C LEU A 133 -11.51 8.51 0.11
N SER A 134 -10.97 8.03 1.22
CA SER A 134 -11.59 6.97 2.04
C SER A 134 -12.90 7.39 2.72
N GLU A 135 -13.12 8.68 2.92
CA GLU A 135 -14.39 9.20 3.43
C GLU A 135 -15.44 9.35 2.33
N LYS A 136 -15.00 9.45 1.06
CA LYS A 136 -15.87 9.61 -0.11
C LYS A 136 -16.19 8.28 -0.79
N TYR A 137 -15.21 7.38 -0.87
CA TYR A 137 -15.30 6.14 -1.62
C TYR A 137 -14.89 4.94 -0.77
N ARG A 138 -15.55 3.81 -1.00
CA ARG A 138 -15.01 2.51 -0.62
C ARG A 138 -13.95 2.12 -1.66
N ILE A 139 -12.69 2.07 -1.23
CA ILE A 139 -11.55 1.83 -2.13
C ILE A 139 -11.14 0.37 -2.07
N ARG A 140 -11.00 -0.26 -3.24
CA ARG A 140 -10.29 -1.54 -3.42
C ARG A 140 -9.09 -1.33 -4.33
N ILE A 141 -7.98 -1.99 -4.02
CA ILE A 141 -6.77 -1.96 -4.85
C ILE A 141 -6.51 -3.39 -5.32
N ILE A 142 -6.25 -3.54 -6.61
CA ILE A 142 -5.97 -4.83 -7.25
C ILE A 142 -4.69 -4.73 -8.08
N PRO A 143 -3.92 -5.81 -8.21
CA PRO A 143 -2.65 -5.77 -8.94
C PRO A 143 -2.84 -5.74 -10.47
N SER A 144 -3.96 -6.25 -10.99
CA SER A 144 -4.26 -6.23 -12.43
C SER A 144 -5.75 -6.45 -12.70
N LEU A 145 -6.21 -6.05 -13.90
CA LEU A 145 -7.56 -6.38 -14.37
C LEU A 145 -7.76 -7.89 -14.53
N THR A 146 -6.71 -8.65 -14.86
CA THR A 146 -6.77 -10.11 -14.90
C THR A 146 -7.06 -10.71 -13.52
N THR A 147 -6.44 -10.18 -12.47
CA THR A 147 -6.73 -10.60 -11.08
C THR A 147 -8.17 -10.27 -10.68
N LEU A 148 -8.69 -9.11 -11.08
CA LEU A 148 -10.10 -8.78 -10.85
C LEU A 148 -11.04 -9.77 -11.51
N ARG A 149 -10.77 -10.11 -12.78
CA ARG A 149 -11.53 -11.09 -13.52
C ARG A 149 -11.51 -12.45 -12.82
N LEU A 150 -10.34 -12.93 -12.40
CA LEU A 150 -10.21 -14.18 -11.66
C LEU A 150 -11.02 -14.17 -10.35
N ILE A 151 -11.02 -13.06 -9.61
CA ILE A 151 -11.81 -12.91 -8.38
C ILE A 151 -13.32 -12.93 -8.71
N GLN A 152 -13.74 -12.29 -9.80
CA GLN A 152 -15.15 -12.21 -10.20
C GLN A 152 -15.70 -13.52 -10.79
N GLU A 153 -14.86 -14.27 -11.52
CA GLU A 153 -15.21 -15.59 -12.08
C GLU A 153 -15.10 -16.71 -11.05
N CYS A 154 -14.58 -16.41 -9.85
CA CYS A 154 -14.44 -17.34 -8.76
C CYS A 154 -15.82 -17.85 -8.29
N PRO A 155 -16.03 -19.18 -8.19
CA PRO A 155 -17.28 -19.73 -7.66
C PRO A 155 -17.60 -19.19 -6.27
N ALA A 156 -18.88 -18.96 -5.98
CA ALA A 156 -19.31 -18.41 -4.69
C ALA A 156 -18.95 -19.30 -3.50
N ASP A 157 -18.75 -20.61 -3.73
CA ASP A 157 -18.35 -21.62 -2.76
C ASP A 157 -16.83 -21.88 -2.72
N TYR A 158 -16.04 -21.23 -3.58
CA TYR A 158 -14.58 -21.38 -3.59
C TYR A 158 -13.92 -20.79 -2.33
N HIS A 159 -14.43 -19.64 -1.87
CA HIS A 159 -13.95 -19.03 -0.64
C HIS A 159 -14.74 -19.58 0.54
N SER A 160 -14.05 -20.13 1.55
CA SER A 160 -14.69 -20.50 2.80
C SER A 160 -15.28 -19.25 3.46
N PRO A 161 -16.61 -19.14 3.64
CA PRO A 161 -17.22 -18.00 4.31
C PRO A 161 -17.05 -18.08 5.83
N THR A 162 -16.50 -19.20 6.34
CA THR A 162 -16.32 -19.48 7.76
C THR A 162 -14.87 -19.82 8.08
N GLY A 163 -14.48 -19.56 9.33
CA GLY A 163 -13.11 -19.71 9.80
C GLY A 163 -12.31 -18.42 9.68
N ALA A 164 -11.35 -18.26 10.58
CA ALA A 164 -10.39 -17.16 10.56
C ALA A 164 -9.04 -17.66 11.05
N LEU A 165 -7.97 -17.21 10.42
CA LEU A 165 -6.62 -17.42 10.90
C LEU A 165 -6.09 -16.11 11.48
N VAL A 166 -5.88 -16.09 12.80
CA VAL A 166 -5.31 -14.93 13.50
C VAL A 166 -3.88 -15.26 13.90
N MET A 167 -2.94 -14.39 13.53
CA MET A 167 -1.54 -14.45 13.95
C MET A 167 -1.16 -13.13 14.61
N GLY A 168 -0.38 -13.18 15.68
CA GLY A 168 0.29 -12.00 16.21
C GLY A 168 1.60 -12.33 16.90
N ASP A 169 2.46 -11.32 16.99
CA ASP A 169 3.70 -11.34 17.78
C ASP A 169 4.56 -12.59 17.52
N SER A 170 4.82 -12.91 16.26
CA SER A 170 5.60 -14.09 15.89
C SER A 170 7.05 -13.97 16.35
N THR A 171 7.61 -15.07 16.88
CA THR A 171 9.02 -15.10 17.26
C THR A 171 9.88 -15.27 16.00
N VAL A 172 10.43 -14.17 15.50
CA VAL A 172 11.22 -14.14 14.25
C VAL A 172 12.71 -14.48 14.45
N GLY A 173 13.24 -14.31 15.66
CA GLY A 173 14.65 -14.57 15.96
C GLY A 173 15.61 -13.60 15.24
N LYS A 174 16.82 -14.09 14.91
CA LYS A 174 17.83 -13.30 14.19
C LYS A 174 17.49 -13.17 12.72
N VAL A 175 17.39 -11.95 12.23
CA VAL A 175 17.10 -11.62 10.83
C VAL A 175 18.14 -10.63 10.30
N HIS A 176 18.34 -10.61 8.98
CA HIS A 176 19.00 -9.50 8.32
C HIS A 176 18.00 -8.36 8.18
N TYR A 177 18.22 -7.25 8.87
CA TYR A 177 17.39 -6.07 8.82
C TYR A 177 18.29 -4.84 8.65
N ASN A 178 18.00 -4.00 7.65
CA ASN A 178 18.82 -2.84 7.29
C ASN A 178 20.32 -3.18 7.13
N GLY A 179 20.64 -4.30 6.47
CA GLY A 179 22.03 -4.72 6.23
C GLY A 179 22.75 -5.33 7.44
N VAL A 180 22.11 -5.40 8.61
CA VAL A 180 22.70 -5.93 9.85
C VAL A 180 21.94 -7.17 10.32
N VAL A 181 22.68 -8.18 10.81
CA VAL A 181 22.07 -9.32 11.52
C VAL A 181 21.68 -8.85 12.92
N THR A 182 20.38 -8.77 13.18
CA THR A 182 19.85 -8.34 14.48
C THR A 182 18.69 -9.22 14.92
N ASN A 183 18.39 -9.19 16.21
CA ASN A 183 17.18 -9.81 16.75
C ASN A 183 16.07 -8.77 16.77
N ILE A 184 14.89 -9.10 16.24
CA ILE A 184 13.76 -8.16 16.29
C ILE A 184 13.08 -8.30 17.64
N THR A 185 12.98 -7.18 18.34
CA THR A 185 12.22 -7.13 19.60
C THR A 185 10.73 -7.30 19.30
N PRO A 186 10.02 -8.17 20.04
CA PRO A 186 8.57 -8.27 20.01
C PRO A 186 7.88 -6.91 20.10
N LEU A 187 6.84 -6.70 19.29
CA LEU A 187 6.06 -5.47 19.35
C LEU A 187 5.16 -5.49 20.59
N PHE A 188 5.31 -4.48 21.45
CA PHE A 188 4.48 -4.35 22.64
C PHE A 188 3.00 -4.32 22.23
N HIS A 189 2.16 -5.07 22.95
CA HIS A 189 0.72 -5.25 22.70
C HIS A 189 0.30 -6.10 21.48
N ALA A 190 1.15 -6.36 20.49
CA ALA A 190 0.74 -7.16 19.31
C ALA A 190 0.18 -8.54 19.70
N ASN A 191 0.73 -9.16 20.74
CA ASN A 191 0.22 -10.40 21.30
C ASN A 191 -1.21 -10.25 21.87
N LYS A 192 -1.42 -9.22 22.69
CA LYS A 192 -2.72 -8.92 23.31
C LYS A 192 -3.77 -8.57 22.25
N GLU A 193 -3.39 -7.83 21.22
CA GLU A 193 -4.28 -7.50 20.09
C GLU A 193 -4.73 -8.75 19.35
N ALA A 194 -3.80 -9.65 18.99
CA ALA A 194 -4.13 -10.91 18.36
C ALA A 194 -5.00 -11.83 19.24
N GLU A 195 -4.77 -11.83 20.56
CA GLU A 195 -5.69 -12.50 21.50
C GLU A 195 -7.09 -11.91 21.49
N MET A 196 -7.23 -10.58 21.51
CA MET A 196 -8.54 -9.92 21.47
C MET A 196 -9.29 -10.23 20.17
N VAL A 197 -8.60 -10.15 19.02
CA VAL A 197 -9.19 -10.48 17.71
C VAL A 197 -9.55 -11.96 17.64
N GLY A 198 -8.69 -12.86 18.12
CA GLY A 198 -8.98 -14.29 18.19
C GLY A 198 -10.24 -14.60 18.99
N ARG A 199 -10.40 -13.97 20.17
CA ARG A 199 -11.63 -14.10 20.99
C ARG A 199 -12.86 -13.57 20.26
N LEU A 200 -12.75 -12.42 19.58
CA LEU A 200 -13.85 -11.84 18.82
C LEU A 200 -14.31 -12.75 17.68
N LEU A 201 -13.38 -13.43 17.02
CA LEU A 201 -13.64 -14.33 15.90
C LEU A 201 -13.87 -15.79 16.33
N GLY A 202 -13.77 -16.10 17.63
CA GLY A 202 -13.94 -17.46 18.14
C GLY A 202 -12.85 -18.45 17.73
N VAL A 203 -11.63 -17.96 17.44
CA VAL A 203 -10.50 -18.78 16.98
C VAL A 203 -9.31 -18.67 17.92
N GLN A 204 -8.52 -19.74 18.02
CA GLN A 204 -7.27 -19.73 18.78
C GLN A 204 -6.17 -19.08 17.93
N PRO A 205 -5.62 -17.92 18.31
CA PRO A 205 -4.57 -17.28 17.53
C PRO A 205 -3.24 -18.04 17.62
N LEU A 206 -2.47 -17.99 16.53
CA LEU A 206 -1.07 -18.38 16.50
C LEU A 206 -0.21 -17.23 17.05
N LEU A 207 0.48 -17.47 18.18
CA LEU A 207 1.23 -16.44 18.90
C LEU A 207 2.67 -16.88 19.16
N GLY A 208 3.61 -15.93 19.19
CA GLY A 208 4.98 -16.18 19.63
C GLY A 208 5.67 -17.27 18.81
N SER A 209 6.27 -18.24 19.50
CA SER A 209 6.95 -19.38 18.89
C SER A 209 6.02 -20.35 18.17
N ARG A 210 4.70 -20.26 18.36
CA ARG A 210 3.71 -21.07 17.64
C ARG A 210 3.34 -20.48 16.28
N ALA A 211 3.56 -19.18 16.07
CA ALA A 211 3.32 -18.48 14.81
C ALA A 211 4.44 -18.75 13.79
N THR A 212 4.66 -20.03 13.46
CA THR A 212 5.69 -20.46 12.51
C THR A 212 5.16 -20.45 11.08
N LYS A 213 6.07 -20.32 10.09
CA LYS A 213 5.72 -20.46 8.66
C LYS A 213 4.93 -21.74 8.39
N GLN A 214 5.35 -22.87 8.97
CA GLN A 214 4.69 -24.15 8.77
C GLN A 214 3.27 -24.18 9.35
N ALA A 215 3.08 -23.72 10.59
CA ALA A 215 1.76 -23.69 11.22
C ALA A 215 0.77 -22.82 10.43
N VAL A 216 1.26 -21.72 9.85
CA VAL A 216 0.46 -20.81 9.03
C VAL A 216 0.08 -21.44 7.71
N LEU A 217 1.04 -22.02 6.99
CA LEU A 217 0.76 -22.70 5.72
C LEU A 217 -0.20 -23.88 5.89
N GLN A 218 -0.17 -24.56 7.04
CA GLN A 218 -1.13 -25.62 7.37
C GLN A 218 -2.53 -25.10 7.73
N ALA A 219 -2.64 -23.83 8.11
CA ALA A 219 -3.89 -23.21 8.53
C ALA A 219 -4.52 -22.33 7.43
N ILE A 220 -3.79 -22.02 6.35
CA ILE A 220 -4.36 -21.42 5.15
C ILE A 220 -5.18 -22.51 4.43
N PRO A 221 -6.48 -22.30 4.19
CA PRO A 221 -7.34 -23.25 3.50
C PRO A 221 -6.98 -23.45 2.04
#